data_AF-A0A717JJ24-F1
#
_entry.id   AF-A0A717JJ24-F1
#
_cell.length_a   1.000
_cell.length_b   1.000
_cell.length_c   1.000
_cell.angle_alpha   90.00
_cell.angle_beta   90.00
_cell.angle_gamma   90.00
#
_symmetry.space_group_name_H-M   'P 1'
#
loop_
_entity.id
_entity.type
_entity.pdbx_description
1 polymer ?
#
loop_
_entity_poly.entity_id
_entity_poly.type
_entity_poly.pdbx_seq_one_letter_code
_entity_poly.pdbx_strand_id
1 'polypeptide(L)'
;MEKLKYHMALMSHILKSASGFYVYPFSPSWDAELQQLLNEGILIATSKYNAIFHHNGNVVEVWIASRWYGYGWLNRVNGRETDARCTRPRFRTMYRLHQMVQAFQAKET
;
A
#
# COMPACT_ATOMS: atom_id res chain seq x y z
N MET A 1 -22.86 0.71 0.75
CA MET A 1 -22.04 0.02 -0.27
C MET A 1 -20.55 -0.08 0.10
N GLU A 2 -19.91 0.97 0.62
CA GLU A 2 -18.48 0.92 0.98
C GLU A 2 -18.13 -0.11 2.06
N LYS A 3 -18.95 -0.22 3.12
CA LYS A 3 -18.77 -1.25 4.15
C LYS A 3 -18.75 -2.66 3.53
N LEU A 4 -19.67 -3.00 2.64
CA LEU A 4 -19.70 -4.31 1.99
C LEU A 4 -18.42 -4.58 1.18
N LYS A 5 -17.93 -3.59 0.42
CA LYS A 5 -16.67 -3.69 -0.34
C LYS A 5 -15.46 -3.93 0.57
N TYR A 6 -15.39 -3.26 1.72
CA TYR A 6 -14.34 -3.47 2.71
C TYR A 6 -14.37 -4.90 3.27
N HIS A 7 -15.54 -5.39 3.69
CA HIS A 7 -15.67 -6.74 4.25
C HIS A 7 -15.32 -7.83 3.22
N MET A 8 -15.73 -7.67 1.95
CA MET A 8 -15.33 -8.60 0.89
C MET A 8 -13.81 -8.61 0.66
N ALA A 9 -13.18 -7.44 0.67
CA ALA A 9 -11.73 -7.34 0.54
C ALA A 9 -11.02 -7.96 1.77
N LEU A 10 -11.56 -7.75 2.97
CA LEU A 10 -11.06 -8.34 4.21
C LEU A 10 -11.20 -9.87 4.21
N MET A 11 -12.33 -10.41 3.76
CA MET A 11 -12.52 -11.86 3.64
C MET A 11 -11.53 -12.49 2.65
N SER A 12 -11.26 -11.83 1.52
CA SER A 12 -10.22 -12.27 0.57
C SER A 12 -8.82 -12.24 1.20
N HIS A 13 -8.52 -11.20 2.00
CA HIS A 13 -7.26 -11.09 2.74
C HIS A 13 -7.12 -12.21 3.77
N ILE A 14 -8.16 -12.47 4.57
CA ILE A 14 -8.19 -13.54 5.60
C ILE A 14 -8.03 -14.92 4.97
N LEU A 15 -8.73 -15.21 3.87
CA LEU A 15 -8.60 -16.50 3.18
C LEU A 15 -7.16 -16.74 2.72
N LYS A 16 -6.49 -15.71 2.20
CA LYS A 16 -5.06 -15.76 1.85
C LYS A 16 -4.14 -15.83 3.07
N SER A 17 -4.56 -15.31 4.23
CA SER A 17 -3.79 -15.37 5.48
C SER A 17 -3.84 -16.76 6.09
N ALA A 18 -5.03 -17.35 6.14
CA ALA A 18 -5.28 -18.66 6.70
C ALA A 18 -4.57 -19.78 5.92
N SER A 19 -4.31 -19.58 4.63
CA SER A 19 -3.51 -20.51 3.83
C SER A 19 -2.00 -20.40 4.08
N GLY A 20 -1.54 -19.47 4.93
CA GLY A 20 -0.13 -19.37 5.34
C GLY A 20 0.78 -18.62 4.35
N PHE A 21 0.22 -18.05 3.28
CA PHE A 21 1.01 -17.50 2.19
C PHE A 21 1.33 -15.99 2.31
N TYR A 22 1.38 -15.37 3.49
CA TYR A 22 1.88 -13.98 3.50
C TYR A 22 3.36 -13.94 3.18
N VAL A 23 3.72 -13.29 2.06
CA VAL A 23 5.12 -13.15 1.63
C VAL A 23 5.94 -12.41 2.67
N TYR A 24 5.32 -11.45 3.35
CA TYR A 24 6.03 -10.46 4.16
C TYR A 24 5.52 -10.39 5.61
N PRO A 25 6.43 -10.28 6.58
CA PRO A 25 6.08 -10.09 7.98
C PRO A 25 5.36 -8.75 8.18
N PHE A 26 4.46 -8.71 9.16
CA PHE A 26 3.82 -7.46 9.57
C PHE A 26 4.85 -6.55 10.28
N SER A 27 4.85 -5.26 9.95
CA SER A 27 5.65 -4.25 10.65
C SER A 27 4.75 -3.11 11.16
N PRO A 28 4.70 -2.87 12.49
CA PRO A 28 3.92 -1.76 13.05
C PRO A 28 4.54 -0.39 12.77
N SER A 29 5.88 -0.29 12.68
CA SER A 29 6.54 0.98 12.34
C SER A 29 6.22 1.38 10.91
N TRP A 30 6.34 0.43 9.97
CA TRP A 30 5.99 0.68 8.58
C TRP A 30 4.50 1.01 8.40
N ASP A 31 3.61 0.33 9.15
CA ASP A 31 2.19 0.67 9.13
C ASP A 31 1.92 2.13 9.56
N ALA A 32 2.64 2.61 10.58
CA ALA A 32 2.51 3.99 11.04
C ALA A 32 3.07 4.98 10.01
N GLU A 33 4.26 4.72 9.46
CA GLU A 33 4.89 5.55 8.42
C GLU A 33 4.02 5.63 7.16
N LEU A 34 3.48 4.50 6.69
CA LEU A 34 2.58 4.50 5.55
C LEU A 34 1.27 5.23 5.86
N GLN A 35 0.72 5.10 7.07
CA GLN A 35 -0.45 5.89 7.45
C GLN A 35 -0.16 7.40 7.44
N GLN A 36 1.01 7.82 7.90
CA GLN A 36 1.45 9.21 7.83
C GLN A 36 1.58 9.67 6.37
N LEU A 37 2.24 8.87 5.52
CA LEU A 37 2.36 9.13 4.09
C LEU A 37 1.00 9.28 3.41
N LEU A 38 0.02 8.44 3.76
CA LEU A 38 -1.34 8.52 3.23
C LEU A 38 -2.15 9.71 3.76
N ASN A 39 -1.74 10.32 4.87
CA ASN A 39 -2.42 11.48 5.45
C ASN A 39 -1.82 12.80 4.94
N GLU A 40 -0.50 12.85 4.82
CA GLU A 40 0.27 14.08 4.60
C GLU A 40 0.94 14.12 3.22
N GLY A 41 1.21 12.96 2.64
CA GLY A 41 1.86 12.85 1.34
C GLY A 41 0.90 13.15 0.20
N ILE A 42 1.47 13.59 -0.91
CA ILE A 42 0.74 13.85 -2.15
C ILE A 42 1.04 12.69 -3.09
N LEU A 43 0.02 11.94 -3.49
CA LEU A 43 0.13 10.96 -4.57
C LEU A 43 0.29 11.71 -5.89
N ILE A 44 1.47 11.63 -6.50
CA ILE A 44 1.83 12.40 -7.71
C ILE A 44 1.77 11.57 -8.99
N ALA A 45 1.88 10.25 -8.89
CA ALA A 45 1.78 9.35 -10.03
C ALA A 45 1.46 7.93 -9.59
N THR A 46 0.92 7.13 -10.52
CA THR A 46 0.83 5.68 -10.37
C THR A 46 1.43 4.98 -11.56
N SER A 47 2.01 3.81 -11.34
CA SER A 47 2.50 2.91 -12.39
C SER A 47 1.84 1.55 -12.23
N LYS A 48 2.18 0.59 -13.12
CA LYS A 48 1.71 -0.80 -13.00
C LYS A 48 2.02 -1.43 -11.63
N TYR A 49 3.13 -1.03 -11.00
CA TYR A 49 3.62 -1.68 -9.78
C TYR A 49 3.77 -0.76 -8.57
N ASN A 50 3.80 0.56 -8.76
CA ASN A 50 4.07 1.52 -7.68
C ASN A 50 3.04 2.66 -7.64
N ALA A 51 2.68 3.07 -6.42
CA ALA A 51 2.13 4.39 -6.13
C ALA A 51 3.28 5.31 -5.70
N ILE A 52 3.38 6.49 -6.32
CA ILE A 52 4.53 7.40 -6.15
C ILE A 52 4.05 8.64 -5.41
N PHE A 53 4.59 8.84 -4.22
CA PHE A 53 4.24 9.94 -3.33
C PHE A 53 5.35 10.98 -3.26
N HIS A 54 4.99 12.25 -3.14
CA HIS A 54 5.88 13.28 -2.64
C HIS A 54 5.53 13.60 -1.19
N HIS A 55 6.51 13.49 -0.28
CA HIS A 55 6.33 13.78 1.15
C HIS A 55 7.63 14.28 1.75
N ASN A 56 7.58 15.43 2.44
CA ASN A 56 8.73 16.06 3.09
C ASN A 56 9.98 16.20 2.19
N GLY A 57 9.78 16.56 0.91
CA GLY A 57 10.87 16.72 -0.06
C GLY A 57 11.42 15.41 -0.63
N ASN A 58 10.85 14.26 -0.26
CA ASN A 58 11.24 12.95 -0.76
C ASN A 58 10.20 12.40 -1.73
N VAL A 59 10.67 11.61 -2.69
CA VAL A 59 9.83 10.77 -3.55
C VAL A 59 9.81 9.35 -2.98
N VAL A 60 8.64 8.90 -2.56
CA VAL A 60 8.44 7.60 -1.91
C VAL A 60 7.62 6.70 -2.84
N GLU A 61 8.17 5.57 -3.22
CA GLU A 61 7.47 4.57 -4.05
C GLU A 61 6.98 3.42 -3.18
N VAL A 62 5.67 3.21 -3.18
CA VAL A 62 5.02 2.13 -2.46
C VAL A 62 4.51 1.09 -3.45
N TRP A 63 4.84 -0.17 -3.22
CA TRP A 63 4.44 -1.26 -4.10
C TRP A 63 2.93 -1.53 -4.03
N ILE A 64 2.28 -1.64 -5.18
CA ILE A 64 0.82 -1.84 -5.33
C ILE A 64 0.45 -3.05 -6.19
N ALA A 65 1.39 -3.91 -6.54
CA ALA A 65 1.08 -5.17 -7.22
C ALA A 65 0.65 -6.27 -6.23
N SER A 66 0.24 -7.42 -6.75
CA SER A 66 -0.04 -8.64 -5.96
C SER A 66 -1.03 -8.39 -4.81
N ARG A 67 -2.22 -7.89 -5.17
CA ARG A 67 -3.25 -7.36 -4.27
C ARG A 67 -3.51 -8.22 -3.03
N TRP A 68 -3.43 -7.55 -1.89
CA TRP A 68 -3.53 -8.04 -0.51
C TRP A 68 -2.45 -9.03 -0.06
N TYR A 69 -1.59 -9.47 -0.98
CA TYR A 69 -0.60 -10.51 -0.75
C TYR A 69 0.81 -9.94 -0.52
N GLY A 70 1.24 -9.06 -1.43
CA GLY A 70 2.50 -8.33 -1.35
C GLY A 70 2.29 -6.84 -1.54
N TYR A 71 1.15 -6.32 -1.07
CA TYR A 71 0.69 -4.95 -1.32
C TYR A 71 1.11 -4.00 -0.20
N GLY A 72 1.50 -2.78 -0.55
CA GLY A 72 1.73 -1.69 0.39
C GLY A 72 3.06 -1.73 1.14
N TRP A 73 4.10 -2.36 0.59
CA TRP A 73 5.45 -2.28 1.17
C TRP A 73 6.27 -1.17 0.49
N LEU A 74 7.26 -0.64 1.21
CA LEU A 74 8.16 0.41 0.74
C LEU A 74 9.12 -0.16 -0.32
N ASN A 75 9.01 0.31 -1.57
CA ASN A 75 9.85 -0.17 -2.66
C ASN A 75 11.12 0.67 -2.82
N ARG A 76 10.94 2.00 -2.96
CA ARG A 76 12.04 2.94 -3.19
C ARG A 76 11.83 4.26 -2.47
N VAL A 77 12.94 4.91 -2.14
CA VAL A 77 12.96 6.31 -1.69
C VAL A 77 13.99 7.06 -2.53
N ASN A 78 13.57 8.16 -3.16
CA ASN A 78 14.39 8.99 -4.06
C ASN A 78 15.09 8.15 -5.14
N GLY A 79 14.36 7.20 -5.73
CA GLY A 79 14.86 6.29 -6.77
C GLY A 79 15.82 5.20 -6.29
N ARG A 80 16.17 5.16 -4.99
CA ARG A 80 17.02 4.12 -4.40
C ARG A 80 16.16 3.02 -3.82
N GLU A 81 16.53 1.78 -4.12
CA GLU A 81 15.94 0.62 -3.46
C GLU A 81 16.23 0.68 -1.97
N THR A 82 15.25 0.27 -1.18
CA THR A 82 15.42 0.25 0.27
C THR A 82 15.93 -1.11 0.69
N ASP A 83 17.01 -1.15 1.50
CA ASP A 83 17.53 -2.38 2.10
C ASP A 83 16.60 -2.95 3.18
N ALA A 84 15.49 -2.27 3.48
CA ALA A 84 14.48 -2.75 4.38
C ALA A 84 13.91 -4.06 3.85
N ARG A 85 13.93 -5.11 4.68
CA ARG A 85 13.15 -6.32 4.42
C ARG A 85 11.72 -5.88 4.09
N CYS A 86 11.18 -6.36 2.97
CA CYS A 86 9.81 -6.06 2.59
C CYS A 86 8.87 -6.41 3.76
N THR A 87 8.19 -5.40 4.31
CA THR A 87 7.26 -5.57 5.43
C THR A 87 5.86 -5.12 5.04
N ARG A 88 4.86 -5.82 5.56
CA ARG A 88 3.44 -5.54 5.29
C ARG A 88 2.85 -4.60 6.35
N PRO A 89 2.03 -3.62 5.96
CA PRO A 89 1.23 -2.82 6.89
C PRO A 89 -0.07 -3.54 7.28
N ARG A 90 -0.90 -2.93 8.13
CA ARG A 90 -2.24 -3.47 8.46
C ARG A 90 -3.13 -3.47 7.22
N PHE A 91 -4.09 -4.39 7.20
CA PHE A 91 -5.04 -4.47 6.09
C PHE A 91 -5.80 -3.17 5.86
N ARG A 92 -6.20 -2.50 6.94
CA ARG A 92 -6.87 -1.20 6.87
C ARG A 92 -6.03 -0.17 6.10
N THR A 93 -4.72 -0.12 6.35
CA THR A 93 -3.79 0.80 5.68
C THR A 93 -3.61 0.42 4.21
N MET A 94 -3.45 -0.88 3.89
CA MET A 94 -3.43 -1.36 2.50
C MET A 94 -4.71 -0.97 1.75
N TYR A 95 -5.87 -1.11 2.39
CA TYR A 95 -7.15 -0.77 1.79
C TYR A 95 -7.29 0.74 1.53
N ARG A 96 -6.83 1.59 2.47
CA ARG A 96 -6.78 3.05 2.28
C ARG A 96 -5.88 3.44 1.10
N LEU A 97 -4.67 2.89 1.04
CA LEU A 97 -3.76 3.08 -0.10
C LEU A 97 -4.46 2.69 -1.41
N HIS A 98 -5.14 1.54 -1.40
CA HIS A 98 -5.84 1.05 -2.58
C HIS A 98 -6.98 1.98 -3.03
N GLN A 99 -7.79 2.50 -2.11
CA GLN A 99 -8.83 3.48 -2.43
C GLN A 99 -8.24 4.75 -3.03
N MET A 100 -7.13 5.24 -2.46
CA MET A 100 -6.46 6.43 -2.95
C MET A 100 -5.92 6.25 -4.37
N VAL A 101 -5.30 5.10 -4.66
CA VAL A 101 -4.81 4.75 -6.01
C VAL A 101 -5.96 4.68 -7.01
N GLN A 102 -7.08 4.03 -6.66
CA GLN A 102 -8.25 3.97 -7.56
C GLN A 102 -8.83 5.36 -7.83
N ALA A 103 -8.94 6.19 -6.80
CA ALA A 103 -9.46 7.55 -6.94
C ALA A 103 -8.54 8.43 -7.78
N PHE A 104 -7.22 8.23 -7.70
CA PHE A 104 -6.25 8.93 -8.53
C PHE A 104 -6.36 8.51 -10.00
N GLN A 105 -6.32 7.20 -10.27
CA GLN A 105 -6.44 6.65 -11.64
C GLN A 105 -7.74 7.06 -12.33
N ALA A 106 -8.85 7.12 -11.59
CA ALA A 106 -10.14 7.55 -12.12
C ALA A 106 -10.21 9.03 -12.50
N LYS A 107 -9.27 9.87 -12.00
CA LYS A 107 -9.16 11.29 -12.38
C LYS A 107 -8.25 11.52 -13.58
N GLU A 108 -7.37 10.56 -13.87
CA GLU A 108 -6.47 10.60 -15.04
C GLU A 108 -7.13 10.03 -16.32
N THR A 109 -8.34 9.45 -16.20
CA THR A 109 -9.15 8.91 -17.31
C THR A 109 -10.25 9.90 -17.70
#